data_AF-A0A959QR57-F1
#
_entry.id   AF-A0A959QR57-F1
#
_cell.length_a   1.000
_cell.length_b   1.000
_cell.length_c   1.000
_cell.angle_alpha   90.00
_cell.angle_beta   90.00
_cell.angle_gamma   90.00
#
_symmetry.space_group_name_H-M   'P 1'
#
loop_
_entity.id
_entity.type
_entity.pdbx_description
1 polymer ?
#
loop_
_entity_poly.entity_id
_entity_poly.type
_entity_poly.pdbx_seq_one_letter_code
_entity_poly.pdbx_strand_id
1 'polypeptide(L)'
;MKVTESGTKKFTKDEKLAIIREAAENGVKVTLAKYDLYPATFYYWRHNLAKHGEDGLNHRTMKDQQAEIKRLEKENEALKLLLAEKELEGKLKDDLLKKKYPELRKKP
;
A
#
# COMPACT_ATOMS: atom_id res chain seq x y z
N MET A 1 -7.86 10.59 -21.71
CA MET A 1 -6.42 10.78 -21.91
C MET A 1 -6.19 12.27 -22.09
N LYS A 2 -5.24 12.88 -21.34
CA LYS A 2 -4.87 14.30 -21.53
C LYS A 2 -3.56 14.37 -22.30
N VAL A 3 -3.47 15.24 -23.30
CA VAL A 3 -2.22 15.52 -24.03
C VAL A 3 -1.67 16.84 -23.48
N THR A 4 -0.41 16.84 -23.05
CA THR A 4 0.27 18.07 -22.60
C THR A 4 0.67 18.93 -23.79
N GLU A 5 1.00 20.21 -23.57
CA GLU A 5 1.52 21.12 -24.61
C GLU A 5 2.76 20.56 -25.31
N SER A 6 3.54 19.73 -24.61
CA SER A 6 4.70 18.99 -25.14
C SER A 6 4.35 17.70 -25.91
N GLY A 7 3.07 17.42 -26.16
CA GLY A 7 2.60 16.22 -26.87
C GLY A 7 2.62 14.93 -26.05
N THR A 8 2.95 15.00 -24.75
CA THR A 8 3.03 13.80 -23.89
C THR A 8 1.64 13.36 -23.44
N LYS A 9 1.31 12.09 -23.67
CA LYS A 9 0.03 11.49 -23.26
C LYS A 9 0.05 11.15 -21.77
N LYS A 10 -0.89 11.70 -21.01
CA LYS A 10 -1.14 11.40 -19.60
C LYS A 10 -2.39 10.55 -19.47
N PHE A 11 -2.22 9.40 -18.81
CA PHE A 11 -3.29 8.47 -18.48
C PHE A 11 -3.59 8.52 -16.99
N THR A 12 -4.88 8.57 -16.63
CA THR A 12 -5.33 8.43 -15.25
C THR A 12 -5.17 6.99 -14.76
N LYS A 13 -5.33 6.74 -13.46
CA LYS A 13 -5.30 5.38 -12.88
C LYS A 13 -6.31 4.47 -13.58
N ASP A 14 -7.55 4.94 -13.70
CA ASP A 14 -8.66 4.15 -14.25
C ASP A 14 -8.46 3.87 -15.75
N GLU A 15 -7.90 4.84 -16.49
CA GLU A 15 -7.54 4.64 -17.89
C GLU A 15 -6.45 3.58 -18.05
N LYS A 16 -5.41 3.59 -17.20
CA LYS A 16 -4.36 2.56 -17.22
C LYS A 16 -4.94 1.18 -16.91
N LEU A 17 -5.85 1.09 -15.94
CA LEU A 17 -6.53 -0.17 -15.60
C LEU A 17 -7.36 -0.70 -16.76
N ALA A 18 -8.14 0.17 -17.42
CA ALA A 18 -8.93 -0.18 -18.58
C ALA A 18 -8.04 -0.70 -19.72
N ILE A 19 -6.92 -0.02 -20.01
CA ILE A 19 -5.97 -0.43 -21.05
C ILE A 19 -5.33 -1.79 -20.72
N ILE A 20 -4.99 -2.06 -19.46
CA ILE A 20 -4.42 -3.35 -19.05
C ILE A 20 -5.45 -4.48 -19.22
N ARG A 21 -6.71 -4.24 -18.83
CA ARG A 21 -7.80 -5.20 -19.01
C ARG A 21 -8.06 -5.48 -20.49
N GLU A 22 -8.14 -4.43 -21.30
CA GLU A 22 -8.33 -4.56 -22.75
C GLU A 22 -7.17 -5.34 -23.41
N ALA A 23 -5.93 -5.11 -22.97
CA ALA A 23 -4.77 -5.85 -23.47
C ALA A 23 -4.77 -7.33 -23.09
N ALA A 24 -5.43 -7.70 -21.98
CA ALA A 24 -5.61 -9.09 -21.59
C ALA A 24 -6.67 -9.79 -22.45
N GLU A 25 -7.73 -9.08 -22.84
CA GLU A 25 -8.84 -9.60 -23.65
C GLU A 25 -8.50 -9.65 -25.15
N ASN A 26 -7.96 -8.56 -25.69
CA ASN A 26 -7.77 -8.36 -27.14
C ASN A 26 -6.30 -8.55 -27.60
N GLY A 27 -5.40 -8.73 -26.64
CA GLY A 27 -3.97 -8.93 -26.89
C GLY A 27 -3.16 -7.63 -26.89
N VAL A 28 -1.97 -7.73 -26.30
CA VAL A 28 -1.08 -6.59 -25.99
C VAL A 28 -0.72 -5.76 -27.23
N LYS A 29 -0.38 -6.38 -28.36
CA LYS A 29 0.05 -5.64 -29.57
C LYS A 29 -1.05 -4.75 -30.15
N VAL A 30 -2.29 -5.25 -30.18
CA VAL A 30 -3.44 -4.53 -30.75
C VAL A 30 -3.77 -3.32 -29.89
N THR A 31 -3.84 -3.53 -28.56
CA THR A 31 -4.11 -2.45 -27.61
C THR A 31 -2.99 -1.41 -27.60
N LEU A 32 -1.72 -1.81 -27.64
CA LEU A 32 -0.59 -0.86 -27.73
C LEU A 32 -0.69 0.05 -28.97
N ALA A 33 -1.06 -0.51 -30.13
CA ALA A 33 -1.24 0.25 -31.36
C ALA A 33 -2.43 1.22 -31.27
N LYS A 34 -3.55 0.78 -30.68
CA LYS A 34 -4.76 1.60 -30.50
C LYS A 34 -4.52 2.85 -29.65
N TYR A 35 -3.77 2.71 -28.54
CA TYR A 35 -3.48 3.82 -27.64
C TYR A 35 -2.18 4.56 -27.99
N ASP A 36 -1.45 4.08 -28.99
CA ASP A 36 -0.10 4.51 -29.36
C ASP A 36 0.78 4.61 -28.09
N LEU A 37 0.87 3.46 -27.44
CA LEU A 37 1.57 3.26 -26.18
C LEU A 37 2.85 2.47 -26.44
N TYR A 38 3.95 2.94 -25.88
CA TYR A 38 5.22 2.22 -25.97
C TYR A 38 5.19 0.93 -25.13
N PRO A 39 5.72 -0.20 -25.63
CA PRO A 39 5.70 -1.48 -24.91
C PRO A 39 6.29 -1.40 -23.50
N ALA A 40 7.40 -0.67 -23.30
CA ALA A 40 8.01 -0.57 -21.96
C ALA A 40 7.09 0.15 -20.96
N THR A 41 6.30 1.13 -21.41
CA THR A 41 5.33 1.82 -20.55
C THR A 41 4.23 0.87 -20.08
N PHE A 42 3.72 0.03 -20.97
CA PHE A 42 2.72 -0.98 -20.65
C PHE A 42 3.26 -2.01 -19.65
N TYR A 43 4.44 -2.57 -19.91
CA TYR A 43 5.04 -3.55 -19.01
C TYR A 43 5.41 -2.95 -17.65
N TYR A 44 5.83 -1.68 -17.62
CA TYR A 44 6.04 -0.94 -16.38
C TYR A 44 4.75 -0.82 -15.56
N TRP A 45 3.62 -0.49 -16.20
CA TRP A 45 2.32 -0.46 -15.51
C TRP A 45 1.90 -1.84 -15.01
N ARG A 46 2.06 -2.89 -15.84
CA ARG A 46 1.73 -4.26 -15.45
C ARG A 46 2.57 -4.74 -14.26
N HIS A 47 3.87 -4.41 -14.25
CA HIS A 47 4.76 -4.72 -13.14
C HIS A 47 4.34 -4.00 -11.85
N ASN A 48 4.04 -2.70 -11.92
CA ASN A 48 3.59 -1.95 -10.76
C ASN A 48 2.23 -2.41 -10.24
N LEU A 49 1.31 -2.76 -11.13
CA LEU A 49 0.01 -3.34 -10.76
C LEU A 49 0.19 -4.66 -10.00
N ALA A 50 1.09 -5.54 -10.47
CA ALA A 50 1.37 -6.81 -9.81
C ALA A 50 2.03 -6.63 -8.43
N LYS A 51 2.91 -5.62 -8.27
CA LYS A 51 3.67 -5.40 -7.04
C LYS A 51 2.93 -4.59 -5.99
N HIS A 52 2.16 -3.60 -6.42
CA HIS A 52 1.57 -2.57 -5.56
C HIS A 52 0.05 -2.45 -5.70
N GLY A 53 -0.60 -3.38 -6.42
CA GLY A 53 -2.02 -3.29 -6.72
C GLY A 53 -2.36 -2.05 -7.56
N GLU A 54 -3.62 -1.64 -7.52
CA GLU A 54 -4.11 -0.48 -8.28
C GLU A 54 -3.37 0.82 -7.91
N ASP A 55 -2.93 0.94 -6.65
CA ASP A 55 -2.15 2.09 -6.18
C ASP A 55 -0.78 2.21 -6.84
N GLY A 56 -0.26 1.12 -7.41
CA GLY A 56 0.95 1.12 -8.23
C GLY A 56 0.81 1.91 -9.54
N LEU A 57 -0.42 2.14 -10.00
CA LEU A 57 -0.69 2.89 -11.24
C LEU A 57 -0.83 4.40 -11.00
N ASN A 58 -0.93 4.82 -9.74
CA ASN A 58 -0.91 6.23 -9.37
C ASN A 58 0.48 6.81 -9.60
N HIS A 59 0.52 8.00 -10.22
CA HIS A 59 1.76 8.74 -10.28
C HIS A 59 2.03 9.33 -8.89
N ARG A 60 3.08 8.84 -8.23
CA ARG A 60 3.56 9.39 -6.97
C ARG A 60 4.88 10.12 -7.21
N THR A 61 4.97 11.33 -6.71
CA THR A 61 6.23 12.06 -6.67
C THR A 61 7.07 11.58 -5.47
N MET A 62 8.38 11.81 -5.52
CA MET A 62 9.26 11.53 -4.37
C MET A 62 8.79 12.25 -3.10
N LYS A 63 8.20 13.45 -3.26
CA LYS A 63 7.64 14.22 -2.15
C LYS A 63 6.43 13.52 -1.52
N ASP A 64 5.54 12.95 -2.35
CA ASP A 64 4.38 12.20 -1.86
C ASP A 64 4.81 10.95 -1.08
N GLN A 65 5.83 10.26 -1.60
CA GLN A 65 6.40 9.09 -0.91
C GLN A 65 7.00 9.47 0.44
N GLN A 66 7.76 10.56 0.51
CA GLN A 66 8.36 11.03 1.77
C GLN A 66 7.29 11.44 2.80
N ALA A 67 6.21 12.07 2.35
CA ALA A 67 5.11 12.46 3.23
C ALA A 67 4.40 11.23 3.82
N GLU A 68 4.16 10.21 3.00
CA GLU A 68 3.53 8.97 3.47
C GLU A 68 4.46 8.18 4.40
N ILE A 69 5.76 8.10 4.12
CA ILE A 69 6.74 7.48 5.03
C ILE A 69 6.67 8.15 6.40
N LYS A 70 6.72 9.48 6.45
CA LYS A 70 6.68 10.23 7.71
C LYS A 70 5.37 10.01 8.47
N ARG A 71 4.24 9.93 7.76
CA ARG A 71 2.94 9.62 8.36
C ARG A 71 2.95 8.21 8.97
N LEU A 72 3.42 7.22 8.22
CA LEU A 72 3.50 5.83 8.66
C LEU A 72 4.46 5.65 9.83
N GLU A 73 5.59 6.36 9.86
CA GLU A 73 6.52 6.35 11.00
C GLU A 73 5.85 6.85 12.28
N LYS A 74 5.11 7.97 12.20
CA LYS A 74 4.38 8.53 13.35
C LYS A 74 3.27 7.59 13.83
N GLU A 75 2.54 6.98 12.90
CA GLU A 75 1.50 6.00 13.22
C GLU A 75 2.10 4.76 13.90
N ASN A 76 3.24 4.27 13.39
CA ASN A 76 3.96 3.14 13.96
C ASN A 76 4.46 3.43 15.37
N GLU A 77 5.00 4.63 15.61
CA GLU A 77 5.40 5.08 16.94
C GLU A 77 4.22 5.11 17.92
N ALA A 78 3.09 5.68 17.52
CA ALA A 78 1.87 5.71 18.33
C ALA A 78 1.36 4.29 18.66
N LEU A 79 1.38 3.38 17.68
CA LEU A 79 0.98 1.99 17.85
C LEU A 79 1.92 1.24 18.82
N LYS A 80 3.23 1.49 18.74
CA LYS A 80 4.21 0.91 19.67
C LYS A 80 3.97 1.36 21.11
N LEU A 81 3.68 2.64 21.33
CA LEU A 81 3.34 3.18 22.65
C LEU A 81 2.06 2.53 23.20
N LEU A 82 1.00 2.48 22.40
CA LEU A 82 -0.26 1.86 22.80
C LEU A 82 -0.08 0.38 23.15
N LEU A 83 0.73 -0.34 22.38
CA LEU A 83 1.04 -1.74 22.67
C LEU A 83 1.80 -1.88 24.00
N ALA A 84 2.82 -1.05 24.23
CA ALA A 84 3.57 -1.06 25.48
C ALA A 84 2.68 -0.77 26.71
N GLU A 85 1.76 0.19 26.59
CA GLU A 85 0.76 0.49 27.63
C GLU A 85 -0.15 -0.71 27.89
N LYS A 86 -0.62 -1.40 26.84
CA LYS A 86 -1.47 -2.59 26.97
C LYS A 86 -0.75 -3.76 27.61
N GLU A 87 0.51 -4.00 27.26
CA GLU A 87 1.33 -5.03 27.89
C GLU A 87 1.58 -4.72 29.37
N LEU A 88 1.83 -3.46 29.71
CA LEU A 88 2.00 -3.03 31.10
C LEU A 88 0.72 -3.19 31.91
N GLU A 89 -0.43 -2.80 31.35
CA GLU A 89 -1.76 -2.99 31.95
C GLU A 89 -2.03 -4.47 32.24
N GLY A 90 -1.68 -5.36 31.31
CA GLY A 90 -1.79 -6.82 31.48
C GLY A 90 -0.92 -7.33 32.64
N LYS A 91 0.36 -6.97 32.65
CA LYS A 91 1.29 -7.37 33.73
C LYS A 91 0.81 -6.91 35.11
N LEU A 92 0.33 -5.68 35.21
CA LEU A 92 -0.18 -5.15 36.48
C LEU A 92 -1.41 -5.92 36.95
N LYS A 93 -2.33 -6.27 36.05
CA LYS A 93 -3.50 -7.10 36.37
C LYS A 93 -3.08 -8.49 36.86
N ASP A 94 -2.12 -9.12 36.19
CA ASP A 94 -1.61 -10.43 36.60
C ASP A 94 -0.97 -10.38 38.00
N ASP A 95 -0.19 -9.34 38.28
CA ASP A 95 0.44 -9.17 39.60
C ASP A 95 -0.57 -8.90 40.70
N LEU A 96 -1.63 -8.13 40.41
CA LEU A 96 -2.75 -7.92 41.33
C LEU A 96 -3.51 -9.23 41.60
N LEU A 97 -3.76 -10.05 40.57
CA LEU A 97 -4.41 -11.35 40.73
C LEU A 97 -3.55 -12.30 41.57
N LYS A 98 -2.24 -12.37 41.30
CA LYS A 98 -1.30 -13.17 42.11
C LYS A 98 -1.23 -12.70 43.56
N LYS A 99 -1.42 -11.41 43.83
CA LYS A 99 -1.45 -10.86 45.20
C LYS A 99 -2.76 -11.17 45.90
N LYS A 100 -3.89 -11.07 45.18
CA LYS A 100 -5.23 -11.31 45.72
C LYS A 100 -5.51 -12.78 45.98
N TYR A 101 -4.95 -13.68 45.17
CA TYR A 101 -5.18 -15.12 45.25
C TYR A 101 -3.84 -15.89 45.29
N PRO A 102 -3.16 -15.94 46.44
CA PRO A 102 -1.89 -16.66 46.60
C PRO A 102 -1.98 -18.16 46.25
N GLU A 103 -3.16 -18.77 46.45
CA GLU A 103 -3.47 -20.16 46.13
C GLU A 103 -3.44 -20.48 44.64
N LEU A 104 -3.75 -19.50 43.77
CA LEU A 104 -3.66 -19.66 42.32
C LEU A 104 -2.21 -19.65 41.80
N ARG A 105 -1.22 -19.32 42.64
CA ARG A 105 0.21 -19.42 42.29
C ARG A 105 0.68 -20.87 42.18
N LYS A 106 -0.05 -21.81 42.78
CA LYS A 106 0.22 -23.24 42.68
C LYS A 106 -0.68 -23.84 41.60
N LYS A 107 -0.25 -23.78 40.34
CA LYS A 107 -0.65 -24.83 39.41
C LYS A 107 0.19 -26.07 39.74
N PRO A 108 -0.40 -27.28 39.83
CA PRO A 108 0.37 -28.51 39.88
C PRO A 108 1.24 -28.68 38.64
#